data_AF-A0A7K8FZ66-F1
#
_entry.id   AF-A0A7K8FZ66-F1
#
_cell.length_a   1.000
_cell.length_b   1.000
_cell.length_c   1.000
_cell.angle_alpha   90.00
_cell.angle_beta   90.00
_cell.angle_gamma   90.00
#
_symmetry.space_group_name_H-M   'P 1'
#
loop_
_entity.id
_entity.type
_entity.pdbx_description
1 polymer ?
#
loop_
_entity_poly.entity_id
_entity_poly.type
_entity_poly.pdbx_seq_one_letter_code
_entity_poly.pdbx_strand_id
1 'polypeptide(L)' 'PRCGKSFPESAALLRHQRGHGAEPPGHSCPRCGLGFAGDKPYTCGDCGKGFGGSSALIRHQRVH' A
#
# COMPACT_ATOMS: atom_id res chain seq x y z
N PRO A 1 -10.44 -15.88 3.33
CA PRO A 1 -11.72 -15.12 3.44
C PRO A 1 -12.47 -15.07 2.09
N ARG A 2 -13.60 -15.78 1.96
CA ARG A 2 -14.37 -15.89 0.70
C ARG A 2 -15.31 -14.69 0.57
N CYS A 3 -15.13 -13.83 -0.44
CA CYS A 3 -15.83 -12.54 -0.49
C CYS A 3 -17.30 -12.56 -0.95
N GLY A 4 -17.88 -13.74 -1.23
CA GLY A 4 -19.32 -13.91 -1.48
C GLY A 4 -19.89 -13.18 -2.71
N LYS A 5 -19.05 -12.57 -3.56
CA LYS A 5 -19.49 -11.78 -4.72
C LYS A 5 -19.85 -12.66 -5.91
N SER A 6 -21.07 -12.47 -6.43
CA SER A 6 -21.56 -13.10 -7.66
C SER A 6 -21.62 -12.07 -8.78
N PHE A 7 -21.22 -12.48 -9.99
CA PHE A 7 -21.14 -11.60 -11.16
C PHE A 7 -21.94 -12.19 -12.31
N PRO A 8 -22.70 -11.38 -13.07
CA PRO A 8 -23.48 -11.85 -14.21
C PRO A 8 -22.62 -12.14 -15.46
N GLU A 9 -21.36 -11.68 -15.48
CA GLU A 9 -20.44 -11.85 -16.62
C GLU A 9 -19.06 -12.35 -16.17
N SER A 10 -18.49 -13.31 -16.91
CA SER A 10 -17.24 -14.00 -16.56
C SER A 10 -16.01 -13.09 -16.62
N ALA A 11 -15.98 -12.12 -17.53
CA ALA A 11 -14.88 -11.14 -17.65
C ALA A 11 -14.74 -10.27 -16.39
N ALA A 12 -15.87 -9.91 -15.76
CA ALA A 12 -15.88 -9.17 -14.50
C ALA A 12 -15.36 -10.02 -13.33
N LEU A 13 -15.71 -11.31 -13.30
CA LEU A 13 -15.20 -12.25 -12.30
C LEU A 13 -13.68 -12.46 -12.42
N LEU A 14 -13.15 -12.62 -13.63
CA LEU A 14 -11.71 -12.81 -13.85
C LEU A 14 -10.89 -11.59 -13.39
N ARG A 15 -11.40 -10.38 -13.63
CA ARG A 15 -10.78 -9.14 -13.12
C ARG A 15 -10.86 -9.06 -11.60
N HIS A 16 -11.98 -9.49 -11.02
CA HIS A 16 -12.19 -9.53 -9.58
C HIS A 16 -11.26 -10.52 -8.87
N GLN A 17 -11.07 -11.72 -9.44
CA GLN A 17 -10.16 -12.74 -8.91
C GLN A 17 -8.70 -12.27 -8.86
N ARG A 18 -8.29 -11.45 -9.83
CA ARG A 18 -6.94 -10.84 -9.86
C ARG A 18 -6.68 -9.92 -8.65
N GLY A 19 -7.73 -9.32 -8.08
CA GLY A 19 -7.63 -8.49 -6.88
C GLY A 19 -7.41 -9.27 -5.59
N HIS A 20 -7.69 -10.58 -5.56
CA HIS A 20 -7.41 -11.46 -4.41
C HIS A 20 -6.02 -12.10 -4.47
N GLY A 21 -5.32 -12.00 -5.60
CA GLY A 21 -4.03 -12.66 -5.85
C GLY A 21 -2.81 -11.73 -5.79
N ALA A 22 -3.01 -10.46 -5.45
CA ALA A 22 -1.95 -9.49 -5.26
C ALA A 22 -2.15 -8.81 -3.92
N GLU A 23 -1.95 -9.57 -2.84
CA GLU A 23 -1.53 -8.94 -1.59
C GLU A 23 -0.17 -8.30 -1.89
N PRO A 24 -0.03 -6.97 -1.94
CA PRO A 24 1.30 -6.39 -1.79
C PRO A 24 1.83 -6.93 -0.45
N PRO A 25 3.12 -7.30 -0.32
CA PRO A 25 3.66 -7.68 0.98
C PRO A 25 3.72 -6.42 1.86
N GLY A 26 2.58 -6.00 2.38
CA GLY A 26 2.49 -5.13 3.54
C GLY A 26 2.93 -5.95 4.74
N HIS A 27 4.24 -6.13 4.87
CA HIS A 27 4.86 -6.67 6.08
C HIS A 27 4.58 -5.69 7.22
N SER A 28 3.49 -5.94 7.93
CA SER A 28 3.21 -5.26 9.19
C SER A 28 4.10 -5.87 10.27
N CYS A 29 4.86 -5.03 10.96
CA CYS A 29 5.75 -5.47 12.04
C CYS A 29 4.91 -5.78 13.30
N PRO A 30 4.92 -7.02 13.84
CA PRO A 30 4.12 -7.41 15.00
C PRO A 30 4.57 -6.77 16.31
N ARG A 31 5.64 -5.93 16.31
CA ARG A 31 6.17 -5.24 17.48
C ARG A 31 5.66 -3.80 17.62
N CYS A 32 5.19 -3.15 16.56
CA CYS A 32 4.76 -1.75 16.58
C CYS A 32 3.47 -1.44 15.81
N GLY A 33 2.92 -2.38 15.03
CA GLY A 33 1.61 -2.22 14.38
C GLY A 33 1.53 -1.14 13.29
N LEU A 34 2.63 -0.45 12.97
CA LEU A 34 2.66 0.51 11.88
C LEU A 34 2.71 -0.23 10.53
N GLY A 35 1.58 -0.19 9.83
CA GLY A 35 1.53 -0.51 8.40
C GLY A 35 2.21 0.61 7.61
N PHE A 36 3.25 0.27 6.86
CA PHE A 36 3.75 1.16 5.81
C PHE A 36 2.67 1.25 4.74
N ALA A 37 1.91 2.34 4.78
CA ALA A 37 0.82 2.59 3.85
C ALA A 37 1.36 2.60 2.42
N GLY A 38 0.90 1.65 1.61
CA GLY A 38 1.10 1.55 0.17
C GLY A 38 0.44 2.69 -0.63
N ASP A 39 0.63 3.94 -0.22
CA ASP A 39 0.14 5.16 -0.89
C ASP A 39 1.20 6.28 -0.92
N LYS A 40 2.37 6.06 -0.29
CA LYS A 40 3.46 7.02 -0.24
C LYS A 40 4.78 6.32 -0.60
N PRO A 41 5.18 6.28 -1.88
CA PRO A 41 6.42 5.62 -2.29
C PRO A 41 7.68 6.32 -1.79
N TYR A 42 7.56 7.52 -1.20
CA TYR A 42 8.70 8.33 -0.75
C TYR A 42 8.72 8.43 0.77
N THR A 43 9.55 7.63 1.43
CA THR A 43 9.65 7.60 2.90
C THR A 43 10.96 8.26 3.37
N CYS A 44 10.92 9.01 4.47
CA CYS A 44 12.11 9.58 5.09
C CYS A 44 12.89 8.51 5.85
N GLY A 45 14.19 8.39 5.59
CA GLY A 45 15.06 7.43 6.27
C GLY A 45 15.42 7.83 7.70
N ASP A 46 15.34 9.11 8.04
CA ASP A 46 15.75 9.64 9.35
C ASP A 46 14.63 9.50 10.41
N CYS A 47 13.38 9.80 10.03
CA CYS A 47 12.21 9.70 10.93
C CYS A 47 11.12 8.73 10.49
N GLY A 48 11.25 8.04 9.36
CA GLY A 48 10.27 7.07 8.88
C GLY A 48 8.97 7.67 8.30
N LYS A 49 8.89 8.99 8.12
CA LYS A 49 7.67 9.67 7.63
C LYS A 49 7.45 9.45 6.14
N GLY A 50 6.24 9.03 5.75
CA GLY A 50 5.86 8.80 4.35
C GLY A 50 5.31 10.04 3.63
N PHE A 51 5.70 10.22 2.37
CA PHE A 51 5.32 11.31 1.47
C PHE A 51 4.78 10.79 0.14
N GLY A 52 3.78 11.47 -0.41
CA GLY A 52 3.14 11.10 -1.69
C GLY A 52 3.94 11.50 -2.93
N GLY A 53 5.04 12.24 -2.75
CA GLY A 53 5.86 12.73 -3.85
C GLY A 53 7.31 12.97 -3.44
N SER A 54 8.22 12.82 -4.40
CA SER A 54 9.67 13.03 -4.21
C SER A 54 9.97 14.46 -3.79
N SER A 55 9.29 15.46 -4.35
CA SER A 55 9.45 16.87 -4.01
C SER A 55 9.11 17.17 -2.54
N ALA A 56 8.08 16.52 -2.00
CA ALA A 56 7.68 16.65 -0.60
C ALA A 56 8.70 15.99 0.33
N LEU A 57 9.20 14.80 -0.04
CA LEU A 57 10.28 14.12 0.67
C LEU A 57 11.57 14.95 0.67
N ILE A 58 12.01 15.47 -0.48
CA ILE A 58 13.24 16.25 -0.60
C ILE A 58 13.16 17.53 0.22
N ARG A 59 12.04 18.25 0.18
CA ARG A 59 11.86 19.43 1.04
C ARG A 59 11.89 19.06 2.52
N HIS A 60 11.28 17.93 2.87
CA HIS A 60 11.30 17.44 4.23
C HIS A 60 12.70 17.01 4.69
N GLN A 61 13.51 16.41 3.84
CA GLN A 61 14.90 16.05 4.19
C GLN A 61 15.78 17.27 4.48
N ARG A 62 15.46 18.45 3.94
CA ARG A 62 16.21 19.68 4.20
C ARG A 62 15.95 20.30 5.58
N VAL A 63 14.89 19.87 6.27
CA VAL A 63 14.55 20.38 7.61
C VAL A 63 14.99 19.45 8.74
N HIS A 64 15.47 18.26 8.37
CA HIS A 64 16.35 17.50 9.25
C HIS A 64 17.69 18.23 9.31
#